data_AF-A0A2E1KFD7-F1
#
_entry.id   AF-A0A2E1KFD7-F1
#
_cell.length_a   1.000
_cell.length_b   1.000
_cell.length_c   1.000
_cell.angle_alpha   90.00
_cell.angle_beta   90.00
_cell.angle_gamma   90.00
#
_symmetry.space_group_name_H-M   'P 1'
#
loop_
_entity.id
_entity.type
_entity.pdbx_description
1 polymer ?
#
loop_
_entity_poly.entity_id
_entity_poly.type
_entity_poly.pdbx_seq_one_letter_code
_entity_poly.pdbx_strand_id
1 'polypeptide(L)'
;MKHMANKNIMAALLLVFGLQASWLSAQTAPPPTKPPTTKPSTLPSSATKRTTTRRPDFPPASVVMSGFTQVIPVGEKKQSMWNIYVRKKDNQMYGELPPSYASQRYFFALTISSGDLFAGLHYREMLVYWRRYDKTLALIAPQLEMRSTGEAESKSSVKRIFTDRVLLSVPIACIGPKGGPVIDLDKLFVAGASSFFGSSVRGALASRIWSIAKAKTFPKNVELAFEMPASNGQLTTLHYSISPIRGTAGYRPRKADERIGYFTTSYSDLGKYKDDDVRTRFINRWHLEKRDPKLTLSPPKKPITFYIEHTTPARYRYWVKQGILSWNKAFEKIGIREAIEVHYQDATTGRYMDLDPEDVTYNFVRWLNNDVGTAIGPSRVNPYTGEILDADIILTDGWMRHYRFQFEDMLPEVAMEGFSDETLNWLLERPQWDPRLRLAAPARRAALRQDLLETARLAYVEKSSADRKAARTGRSGDASAIRSLKVDGLCSAAKGKAFDVALMRMYLDVLALDDEEEEKKEEKKEEKKEEKKEEKK
;
A
#
# COMPACT_ATOMS: atom_id res chain seq x y z
N MET A 1 -11.83 -31.00 -28.45
CA MET A 1 -12.66 -31.37 -29.62
C MET A 1 -13.50 -30.16 -30.05
N LYS A 2 -14.07 -30.22 -31.26
CA LYS A 2 -14.99 -29.30 -31.97
C LYS A 2 -15.58 -28.05 -31.25
N HIS A 3 -15.66 -26.96 -32.03
CA HIS A 3 -16.61 -25.84 -31.89
C HIS A 3 -18.10 -26.29 -31.94
N MET A 4 -18.98 -25.30 -31.77
CA MET A 4 -20.46 -25.33 -31.93
C MET A 4 -21.22 -25.94 -30.75
N ALA A 5 -22.43 -25.47 -30.43
CA ALA A 5 -23.08 -24.18 -30.69
C ALA A 5 -24.34 -24.08 -29.82
N ASN A 6 -24.83 -22.86 -29.54
CA ASN A 6 -26.28 -22.66 -29.53
C ASN A 6 -26.67 -21.20 -29.82
N LYS A 7 -27.55 -21.02 -30.80
CA LYS A 7 -28.19 -19.74 -31.16
C LYS A 7 -29.54 -20.05 -31.81
N ASN A 8 -30.49 -19.14 -31.62
CA ASN A 8 -31.81 -19.07 -32.26
C ASN A 8 -32.85 -20.10 -31.79
N ILE A 9 -33.84 -19.61 -31.05
CA ILE A 9 -35.24 -19.74 -31.51
C ILE A 9 -35.78 -18.32 -31.68
N MET A 10 -36.14 -17.98 -32.92
CA MET A 10 -37.09 -16.92 -33.29
C MET A 10 -38.48 -17.57 -33.40
N ALA A 11 -39.63 -16.89 -33.27
CA ALA A 11 -39.98 -15.55 -32.76
C ALA A 11 -41.50 -15.65 -32.41
N ALA A 12 -42.45 -14.72 -32.61
CA ALA A 12 -42.49 -13.34 -33.11
C ALA A 12 -43.81 -12.68 -32.67
N LEU A 13 -43.86 -11.34 -32.64
CA LEU A 13 -45.12 -10.58 -32.69
C LEU A 13 -44.86 -9.20 -33.32
N LEU A 14 -45.85 -8.68 -34.06
CA LEU A 14 -45.66 -7.63 -35.06
C LEU A 14 -45.92 -6.20 -34.56
N LEU A 15 -45.33 -5.26 -35.31
CA LEU A 15 -45.56 -3.82 -35.24
C LEU A 15 -47.04 -3.43 -35.31
N VAL A 16 -47.41 -2.43 -34.52
CA VAL A 16 -48.48 -1.47 -34.85
C VAL A 16 -47.87 -0.07 -34.78
N PHE A 17 -47.79 0.62 -35.91
CA PHE A 17 -47.38 2.03 -35.96
C PHE A 17 -48.58 2.92 -35.63
N GLY A 18 -48.51 3.66 -34.51
CA GLY A 18 -49.46 4.73 -34.19
C GLY A 18 -48.83 6.09 -34.42
N LEU A 19 -49.20 6.79 -35.51
CA LEU A 19 -48.91 8.22 -35.62
C LEU A 19 -49.88 9.00 -34.73
N GLN A 20 -49.35 9.82 -33.83
CA GLN A 20 -50.03 11.01 -33.33
C GLN A 20 -49.11 12.22 -33.40
N ALA A 21 -49.45 13.16 -34.28
CA ALA A 21 -48.81 14.47 -34.36
C ALA A 21 -49.49 15.42 -33.36
N SER A 22 -48.86 15.61 -32.19
CA SER A 22 -49.32 16.58 -31.19
C SER A 22 -48.79 17.97 -31.51
N TRP A 23 -49.67 18.98 -31.43
CA TRP A 23 -49.41 20.32 -31.96
C TRP A 23 -48.43 21.15 -31.13
N LEU A 24 -47.60 21.94 -31.82
CA LEU A 24 -46.62 22.85 -31.22
C LEU A 24 -47.27 24.21 -30.88
N SER A 25 -47.88 24.33 -29.71
CA SER A 25 -48.33 25.63 -29.18
C SER A 25 -47.14 26.43 -28.64
N ALA A 26 -46.60 27.34 -29.45
CA ALA A 26 -45.52 28.25 -29.05
C ALA A 26 -46.03 29.29 -28.03
N GLN A 27 -45.68 29.12 -26.75
CA GLN A 27 -46.02 30.08 -25.70
C GLN A 27 -44.88 31.08 -25.49
N THR A 28 -45.02 32.27 -26.06
CA THR A 28 -44.03 33.36 -25.95
C THR A 28 -43.94 33.88 -24.51
N ALA A 29 -42.76 33.79 -23.90
CA ALA A 29 -42.49 34.40 -22.60
C ALA A 29 -42.55 35.95 -22.71
N PRO A 30 -43.23 36.66 -21.80
CA PRO A 30 -43.26 38.12 -21.78
C PRO A 30 -41.89 38.70 -21.36
N PRO A 31 -41.54 39.91 -21.81
CA PRO A 31 -40.27 40.56 -21.46
C PRO A 31 -40.21 40.96 -19.97
N PRO A 32 -38.99 41.06 -19.39
CA PRO A 32 -38.83 41.38 -17.97
C PRO A 32 -39.31 42.80 -17.65
N THR A 33 -40.16 42.90 -16.61
CA THR A 33 -40.67 44.18 -16.09
C THR A 33 -39.59 44.96 -15.32
N LYS A 34 -39.61 46.28 -15.44
CA LYS A 34 -38.70 47.17 -14.70
C LYS A 34 -39.04 47.18 -13.20
N PRO A 35 -38.04 47.29 -12.30
CA PRO A 35 -38.30 47.47 -10.88
C PRO A 35 -38.98 48.83 -10.61
N PRO A 36 -39.94 48.91 -9.68
CA PRO A 36 -40.64 50.15 -9.37
C PRO A 36 -39.75 51.13 -8.59
N THR A 37 -39.71 52.39 -9.03
CA THR A 37 -39.03 53.49 -8.33
C THR A 37 -39.91 54.07 -7.23
N THR A 38 -39.56 53.83 -5.96
CA THR A 38 -40.16 54.52 -4.81
C THR A 38 -39.24 55.65 -4.32
N LYS A 39 -39.81 56.84 -4.11
CA LYS A 39 -39.12 57.98 -3.47
C LYS A 39 -39.06 57.77 -1.95
N PRO A 40 -38.08 58.37 -1.24
CA PRO A 40 -37.86 58.09 0.17
C PRO A 40 -38.96 58.68 1.07
N SER A 41 -39.40 57.89 2.05
CA SER A 41 -40.18 58.38 3.20
C SER A 41 -39.24 58.67 4.36
N THR A 42 -39.44 59.78 5.06
CA THR A 42 -38.59 60.25 6.17
C THR A 42 -39.30 60.13 7.51
N LEU A 43 -38.50 59.85 8.56
CA LEU A 43 -38.75 59.88 10.02
C LEU A 43 -38.73 58.50 10.71
N PRO A 44 -38.22 58.41 11.96
CA PRO A 44 -37.17 59.22 12.60
C PRO A 44 -35.97 58.36 13.06
N SER A 45 -34.82 59.01 13.29
CA SER A 45 -33.61 58.31 13.80
C SER A 45 -33.68 58.07 15.31
N SER A 46 -33.97 56.84 15.73
CA SER A 46 -33.74 56.36 17.09
C SER A 46 -32.39 55.63 17.17
N ALA A 47 -31.32 56.40 17.39
CA ALA A 47 -29.94 55.91 17.39
C ALA A 47 -29.55 55.08 18.63
N THR A 48 -30.29 54.00 18.91
CA THR A 48 -29.98 53.05 19.96
C THR A 48 -28.73 52.25 19.59
N LYS A 49 -27.55 52.72 20.03
CA LYS A 49 -26.29 51.95 19.99
C LYS A 49 -26.41 50.72 20.88
N ARG A 50 -27.06 49.66 20.38
CA ARG A 50 -26.87 48.30 20.87
C ARG A 50 -25.47 47.85 20.48
N THR A 51 -24.50 48.15 21.34
CA THR A 51 -23.21 47.45 21.39
C THR A 51 -23.46 46.01 21.82
N THR A 52 -23.92 45.20 20.87
CA THR A 52 -23.97 43.75 21.00
C THR A 52 -22.53 43.23 21.03
N THR A 53 -21.96 43.16 22.23
CA THR A 53 -20.80 42.33 22.55
C THR A 53 -21.17 40.88 22.29
N ARG A 54 -21.07 40.48 21.01
CA ARG A 54 -21.28 39.12 20.53
C ARG A 54 -20.44 38.21 21.41
N ARG A 55 -21.10 37.34 22.19
CA ARG A 55 -20.42 36.32 22.99
C ARG A 55 -19.48 35.56 22.06
N PRO A 56 -18.22 35.31 22.46
CA PRO A 56 -17.28 34.56 21.62
C PRO A 56 -17.92 33.25 21.13
N ASP A 57 -17.82 32.99 19.82
CA ASP A 57 -18.43 31.80 19.21
C ASP A 57 -17.89 30.49 19.83
N PHE A 58 -16.68 30.55 20.41
CA PHE A 58 -15.94 29.47 21.07
C PHE A 58 -15.42 29.90 22.44
N PRO A 59 -15.21 28.97 23.39
CA PRO A 59 -14.52 29.25 24.66
C PRO A 59 -13.05 29.68 24.44
N PRO A 60 -12.43 30.41 25.40
CA PRO A 60 -11.03 30.80 25.30
C PRO A 60 -10.07 29.60 25.29
N ALA A 61 -9.04 29.67 24.44
CA ALA A 61 -8.01 28.63 24.34
C ALA A 61 -7.33 28.31 25.68
N SER A 62 -7.09 29.31 26.53
CA SER A 62 -6.52 29.14 27.87
C SER A 62 -7.37 28.27 28.81
N VAL A 63 -8.68 28.17 28.58
CA VAL A 63 -9.59 27.31 29.36
C VAL A 63 -9.58 25.89 28.78
N VAL A 64 -9.75 25.75 27.46
CA VAL A 64 -9.82 24.45 26.78
C VAL A 64 -8.49 23.69 26.84
N MET A 65 -7.39 24.39 26.64
CA MET A 65 -6.04 23.82 26.57
C MET A 65 -5.36 23.79 27.96
N SER A 66 -6.12 23.98 29.04
CA SER A 66 -5.61 23.94 30.40
C SER A 66 -4.98 22.59 30.75
N GLY A 67 -3.73 22.62 31.21
CA GLY A 67 -2.93 21.44 31.53
C GLY A 67 -2.37 20.68 30.33
N PHE A 68 -2.51 21.15 29.09
CA PHE A 68 -1.83 20.58 27.92
C PHE A 68 -0.45 21.22 27.72
N THR A 69 0.53 20.43 27.28
CA THR A 69 1.86 20.90 26.90
C THR A 69 2.00 20.83 25.38
N GLN A 70 2.53 21.89 24.74
CA GLN A 70 2.81 21.85 23.30
C GLN A 70 3.98 20.90 23.00
N VAL A 71 3.82 20.05 21.99
CA VAL A 71 4.90 19.25 21.41
C VAL A 71 5.88 20.21 20.73
N ILE A 72 7.15 20.14 21.11
CA ILE A 72 8.22 20.97 20.53
C ILE A 72 8.41 20.56 19.07
N PRO A 73 8.27 21.47 18.09
CA PRO A 73 8.45 21.12 16.69
C PRO A 73 9.91 20.78 16.37
N VAL A 74 10.11 19.76 15.55
CA VAL A 74 11.42 19.20 15.20
C VAL A 74 12.07 20.03 14.09
N GLY A 75 13.40 20.21 14.19
CA GLY A 75 14.20 21.00 13.25
C GLY A 75 14.47 22.44 13.71
N GLU A 76 15.53 23.03 13.17
CA GLU A 76 16.15 24.30 13.62
C GLU A 76 15.16 25.43 13.87
N LYS A 77 14.21 25.64 12.95
CA LYS A 77 13.27 26.77 12.98
C LYS A 77 12.14 26.62 13.98
N LYS A 78 11.99 25.43 14.60
CA LYS A 78 10.90 25.08 15.54
C LYS A 78 9.51 25.47 15.00
N GLN A 79 9.31 25.26 13.71
CA GLN A 79 8.06 25.50 12.99
C GLN A 79 7.30 24.18 12.82
N SER A 80 5.98 24.24 12.98
CA SER A 80 5.06 23.11 12.93
C SER A 80 3.99 23.36 11.87
N MET A 81 3.63 22.33 11.10
CA MET A 81 2.49 22.38 10.19
C MET A 81 1.18 22.47 10.98
N TRP A 82 1.00 21.58 11.96
CA TRP A 82 -0.07 21.61 12.97
C TRP A 82 0.58 21.73 14.36
N ASN A 83 0.09 22.60 15.23
CA ASN A 83 0.57 22.64 16.61
C ASN A 83 -0.11 21.52 17.40
N ILE A 84 0.67 20.56 17.88
CA ILE A 84 0.17 19.42 18.65
C ILE A 84 0.34 19.72 20.14
N TYR A 85 -0.68 19.42 20.93
CA TYR A 85 -0.75 19.66 22.37
C TYR A 85 -1.15 18.35 23.06
N VAL A 86 -0.37 17.91 24.04
CA VAL A 86 -0.57 16.62 24.73
C VAL A 86 -0.73 16.83 26.23
N ARG A 87 -1.68 16.11 26.83
CA ARG A 87 -1.88 16.07 28.29
C ARG A 87 -1.57 14.67 28.83
N LYS A 88 -0.35 14.50 29.35
CA LYS A 88 0.20 13.18 29.72
C LYS A 88 -0.56 12.42 30.81
N LYS A 89 -1.34 13.09 31.67
CA LYS A 89 -2.06 12.44 32.79
C LYS A 89 -3.23 11.55 32.33
N ASP A 90 -3.74 11.77 31.12
CA ASP A 90 -4.94 11.15 30.58
C ASP A 90 -4.85 10.87 29.06
N ASN A 91 -3.63 10.87 28.52
CA ASN A 91 -3.27 10.66 27.11
C ASN A 91 -3.94 11.58 26.07
N GLN A 92 -4.67 12.63 26.47
CA GLN A 92 -5.41 13.46 25.52
C GLN A 92 -4.51 14.28 24.59
N MET A 93 -4.94 14.41 23.34
CA MET A 93 -4.25 15.17 22.29
C MET A 93 -5.18 16.17 21.58
N TYR A 94 -4.72 17.42 21.49
CA TYR A 94 -5.32 18.47 20.67
C TYR A 94 -4.38 18.88 19.52
N GLY A 95 -4.96 19.23 18.37
CA GLY A 95 -4.25 19.78 17.22
C GLY A 95 -4.83 21.11 16.78
N GLU A 96 -4.00 22.15 16.74
CA GLU A 96 -4.33 23.41 16.05
C GLU A 96 -3.93 23.28 14.57
N LEU A 97 -4.92 23.33 13.68
CA LEU A 97 -4.68 23.42 12.23
C LEU A 97 -4.21 24.84 11.87
N PRO A 98 -3.38 25.05 10.83
CA PRO A 98 -2.96 26.39 10.43
C PRO A 98 -4.17 27.21 9.95
N PRO A 99 -4.19 28.55 10.06
CA PRO A 99 -5.31 29.38 9.56
C PRO A 99 -5.68 29.13 8.08
N SER A 100 -4.72 28.67 7.27
CA SER A 100 -4.90 28.27 5.86
C SER A 100 -5.64 26.94 5.64
N TYR A 101 -5.97 26.18 6.70
CA TYR A 101 -6.40 24.77 6.63
C TYR A 101 -7.46 24.45 5.56
N ALA A 102 -8.49 25.30 5.39
CA ALA A 102 -9.57 25.09 4.43
C ALA A 102 -9.14 25.24 2.96
N SER A 103 -8.04 25.96 2.69
CA SER A 103 -7.46 26.10 1.35
C SER A 103 -6.54 24.93 0.96
N GLN A 104 -6.23 24.06 1.92
CA GLN A 104 -5.12 23.12 1.84
C GLN A 104 -5.62 21.69 1.63
N ARG A 105 -4.93 20.94 0.76
CA ARG A 105 -5.11 19.50 0.61
C ARG A 105 -4.05 18.78 1.43
N TYR A 106 -4.45 17.73 2.15
CA TYR A 106 -3.59 16.92 2.98
C TYR A 106 -3.56 15.49 2.46
N PHE A 107 -2.38 14.88 2.50
CA PHE A 107 -2.17 13.47 2.22
C PHE A 107 -1.97 12.78 3.57
N PHE A 108 -2.88 11.85 3.89
CA PHE A 108 -2.81 11.01 5.06
C PHE A 108 -2.22 9.67 4.60
N ALA A 109 -0.98 9.43 4.95
CA ALA A 109 -0.26 8.18 4.75
C ALA A 109 -0.44 7.33 6.02
N LEU A 110 -1.09 6.17 5.87
CA LEU A 110 -1.48 5.30 6.97
C LEU A 110 -0.62 4.04 6.96
N THR A 111 -0.14 3.64 8.15
CA THR A 111 0.66 2.44 8.39
C THR A 111 0.17 1.78 9.67
N ILE A 112 0.09 0.45 9.70
CA ILE A 112 0.02 -0.29 10.97
C ILE A 112 1.47 -0.60 11.37
N SER A 113 2.02 0.13 12.35
CA SER A 113 3.47 0.13 12.63
C SER A 113 3.91 -0.91 13.66
N SER A 114 2.98 -1.52 14.41
CA SER A 114 3.23 -2.69 15.26
C SER A 114 1.95 -3.46 15.51
N GLY A 115 2.06 -4.72 15.97
CA GLY A 115 0.92 -5.59 16.29
C GLY A 115 0.29 -6.29 15.08
N ASP A 116 1.05 -6.45 14.00
CA ASP A 116 0.62 -7.08 12.75
C ASP A 116 1.77 -7.91 12.13
N LEU A 117 1.46 -8.95 11.36
CA LEU A 117 2.45 -9.84 10.74
C LEU A 117 3.33 -9.13 9.69
N PHE A 118 2.80 -8.08 9.06
CA PHE A 118 3.45 -7.20 8.12
C PHE A 118 3.58 -5.77 8.68
N ALA A 119 3.74 -5.64 10.00
CA ALA A 119 3.93 -4.34 10.66
C ALA A 119 4.96 -3.45 9.93
N GLY A 120 4.54 -2.23 9.62
CA GLY A 120 5.27 -1.28 8.77
C GLY A 120 4.77 -1.21 7.33
N LEU A 121 3.90 -2.12 6.88
CA LEU A 121 3.32 -2.10 5.54
C LEU A 121 2.37 -0.90 5.37
N HIS A 122 2.37 -0.34 4.17
CA HIS A 122 1.42 0.69 3.75
C HIS A 122 0.00 0.13 3.86
N TYR A 123 -0.76 0.58 4.86
CA TYR A 123 -2.15 0.15 5.00
C TYR A 123 -3.02 0.84 3.95
N ARG A 124 -2.86 2.17 3.81
CA ARG A 124 -3.63 3.01 2.88
C ARG A 124 -3.06 4.41 2.77
N GLU A 125 -3.25 5.07 1.64
CA GLU A 125 -3.12 6.51 1.49
C GLU A 125 -4.47 7.18 1.20
N MET A 126 -4.67 8.40 1.70
CA MET A 126 -5.88 9.17 1.50
C MET A 126 -5.58 10.64 1.23
N LEU A 127 -6.04 11.15 0.10
CA LEU A 127 -6.16 12.59 -0.10
C LEU A 127 -7.40 13.09 0.64
N VAL A 128 -7.24 14.13 1.45
CA VAL A 128 -8.33 14.74 2.24
C VAL A 128 -8.21 16.25 2.32
N TYR A 129 -9.30 16.90 2.75
CA TYR A 129 -9.32 18.31 3.11
C TYR A 129 -10.37 18.61 4.16
N TRP A 130 -10.20 19.76 4.83
CA TRP A 130 -11.09 20.23 5.86
C TRP A 130 -12.14 21.20 5.30
N ARG A 131 -13.40 21.04 5.70
CA ARG A 131 -14.47 22.01 5.43
C ARG A 131 -15.19 22.35 6.74
N ARG A 132 -15.30 23.64 7.07
CA ARG A 132 -15.97 24.11 8.28
C ARG A 132 -17.48 24.22 8.08
N TYR A 133 -18.24 23.69 9.03
CA TYR A 133 -19.70 23.77 9.14
C TYR A 133 -20.03 24.30 10.54
N ASP A 134 -20.37 25.60 10.64
CA ASP A 134 -20.55 26.34 11.91
C ASP A 134 -19.42 26.09 12.94
N LYS A 135 -19.64 25.23 13.95
CA LYS A 135 -18.67 24.90 15.01
C LYS A 135 -17.96 23.56 14.83
N THR A 136 -18.11 22.93 13.67
CA THR A 136 -17.58 21.59 13.36
C THR A 136 -16.69 21.64 12.11
N LEU A 137 -15.64 20.81 12.07
CA LEU A 137 -14.90 20.51 10.84
C LEU A 137 -15.29 19.12 10.32
N ALA A 138 -15.71 19.05 9.07
CA ALA A 138 -15.78 17.79 8.33
C ALA A 138 -14.43 17.51 7.66
N LEU A 139 -13.94 16.27 7.80
CA LEU A 139 -12.84 15.76 6.99
C LEU A 139 -13.41 15.09 5.74
N ILE A 140 -12.95 15.50 4.57
CA ILE A 140 -13.56 15.16 3.28
C ILE A 140 -12.50 14.60 2.33
N ALA A 141 -12.74 13.40 1.81
CA ALA A 141 -11.98 12.86 0.69
C ALA A 141 -12.58 13.38 -0.63
N PRO A 142 -11.78 13.96 -1.55
CA PRO A 142 -12.29 14.38 -2.85
C PRO A 142 -12.56 13.18 -3.76
N GLN A 143 -13.50 13.31 -4.68
CA GLN A 143 -13.71 12.33 -5.74
C GLN A 143 -12.63 12.52 -6.84
N LEU A 144 -11.85 11.46 -7.11
CA LEU A 144 -10.68 11.46 -7.99
C LEU A 144 -10.78 10.48 -9.16
N GLU A 145 -11.67 9.51 -9.09
CA GLU A 145 -11.83 8.42 -10.07
C GLU A 145 -12.60 8.89 -11.30
N MET A 146 -13.60 9.77 -11.12
CA MET A 146 -14.50 10.21 -12.18
C MET A 146 -14.23 11.69 -12.53
N ARG A 147 -13.85 11.95 -13.78
CA ARG A 147 -13.46 13.27 -14.30
C ARG A 147 -14.12 13.53 -15.66
N SER A 148 -14.00 14.75 -16.18
CA SER A 148 -14.31 15.06 -17.58
C SER A 148 -13.34 16.11 -18.13
N THR A 149 -12.78 15.85 -19.30
CA THR A 149 -11.99 16.84 -20.06
C THR A 149 -12.76 17.51 -21.20
N GLY A 150 -14.00 17.08 -21.48
CA GLY A 150 -14.87 17.54 -22.58
C GLY A 150 -15.44 18.95 -22.42
N GLU A 151 -16.63 19.20 -22.95
CA GLU A 151 -17.34 20.48 -22.85
C GLU A 151 -17.78 20.85 -21.42
N ALA A 152 -18.32 22.07 -21.25
CA ALA A 152 -18.67 22.60 -19.94
C ALA A 152 -19.82 21.83 -19.28
N GLU A 153 -20.69 21.27 -20.11
CA GLU A 153 -21.90 20.51 -19.79
C GLU A 153 -21.53 19.16 -19.16
N SER A 154 -20.67 18.35 -19.80
CA SER A 154 -20.12 17.13 -19.21
C SER A 154 -19.35 17.43 -17.91
N LYS A 155 -18.49 18.47 -17.89
CA LYS A 155 -17.77 18.87 -16.67
C LYS A 155 -18.70 19.25 -15.51
N SER A 156 -19.79 19.97 -15.80
CA SER A 156 -20.81 20.35 -14.82
C SER A 156 -21.61 19.13 -14.34
N SER A 157 -22.00 18.24 -15.26
CA SER A 157 -22.76 17.03 -14.94
C SER A 157 -21.95 16.06 -14.09
N VAL A 158 -20.68 15.79 -14.46
CA VAL A 158 -19.77 14.95 -13.67
C VAL A 158 -19.57 15.52 -12.27
N LYS A 159 -19.32 16.83 -12.13
CA LYS A 159 -19.18 17.50 -10.83
C LYS A 159 -20.45 17.44 -9.96
N ARG A 160 -21.63 17.35 -10.57
CA ARG A 160 -22.92 17.21 -9.87
C ARG A 160 -23.21 15.77 -9.43
N ILE A 161 -22.83 14.77 -10.24
CA ILE A 161 -23.08 13.35 -9.97
C ILE A 161 -22.03 12.77 -9.01
N PHE A 162 -20.76 13.07 -9.25
CA PHE A 162 -19.62 12.45 -8.57
C PHE A 162 -19.05 13.40 -7.52
N THR A 163 -19.67 13.39 -6.34
CA THR A 163 -19.39 14.34 -5.24
C THR A 163 -18.34 13.81 -4.26
N ASP A 164 -17.69 14.74 -3.55
CA ASP A 164 -16.70 14.46 -2.50
C ASP A 164 -17.35 13.79 -1.27
N ARG A 165 -16.64 12.86 -0.62
CA ARG A 165 -17.15 12.05 0.49
C ARG A 165 -16.67 12.58 1.85
N VAL A 166 -17.61 12.92 2.75
CA VAL A 166 -17.31 13.14 4.17
C VAL A 166 -16.88 11.82 4.81
N LEU A 167 -15.76 11.82 5.54
CA LEU A 167 -15.21 10.64 6.22
C LEU A 167 -15.65 10.55 7.68
N LEU A 168 -15.72 11.72 8.33
CA LEU A 168 -16.09 11.95 9.72
C LEU A 168 -16.22 13.46 9.94
N SER A 169 -16.63 13.89 11.13
CA SER A 169 -16.55 15.29 11.55
C SER A 169 -16.16 15.42 13.02
N VAL A 170 -15.42 16.48 13.36
CA VAL A 170 -14.94 16.77 14.72
C VAL A 170 -15.32 18.21 15.13
N PRO A 171 -15.81 18.44 16.37
CA PRO A 171 -16.05 19.79 16.87
C PRO A 171 -14.76 20.62 16.95
N ILE A 172 -14.88 21.91 16.67
CA ILE A 172 -13.84 22.90 16.97
C ILE A 172 -13.93 23.21 18.47
N ALA A 173 -12.92 22.82 19.23
CA ALA A 173 -12.91 23.00 20.69
C ALA A 173 -12.67 24.47 21.07
N CYS A 174 -11.73 25.14 20.39
CA CYS A 174 -11.51 26.59 20.46
C CYS A 174 -10.81 27.11 19.19
N ILE A 175 -10.60 28.43 19.11
CA ILE A 175 -9.61 29.02 18.20
C ILE A 175 -8.30 29.18 18.98
N GLY A 176 -7.22 28.61 18.45
CA GLY A 176 -5.92 28.52 19.10
C GLY A 176 -5.05 29.78 18.97
N PRO A 177 -3.85 29.76 19.58
CA PRO A 177 -2.97 30.93 19.67
C PRO A 177 -2.32 31.35 18.34
N LYS A 178 -2.44 30.57 17.27
CA LYS A 178 -2.07 30.98 15.90
C LYS A 178 -3.27 31.38 15.04
N GLY A 179 -4.47 31.45 15.63
CA GLY A 179 -5.72 31.76 14.93
C GLY A 179 -6.35 30.59 14.18
N GLY A 180 -5.85 29.37 14.42
CA GLY A 180 -6.34 28.14 13.81
C GLY A 180 -7.49 27.50 14.61
N PRO A 181 -8.32 26.65 13.99
CA PRO A 181 -9.24 25.80 14.76
C PRO A 181 -8.45 24.72 15.52
N VAL A 182 -8.72 24.59 16.82
CA VAL A 182 -8.22 23.49 17.64
C VAL A 182 -9.24 22.35 17.61
N ILE A 183 -8.79 21.15 17.26
CA ILE A 183 -9.61 19.94 17.18
C ILE A 183 -9.09 18.82 18.09
N ASP A 184 -10.04 18.01 18.53
CA ASP A 184 -9.89 16.82 19.36
C ASP A 184 -9.30 15.67 18.52
N LEU A 185 -8.03 15.33 18.76
CA LEU A 185 -7.32 14.32 17.98
C LEU A 185 -7.60 12.90 18.48
N ASP A 186 -7.99 12.74 19.76
CA ASP A 186 -8.57 11.50 20.28
C ASP A 186 -9.82 11.15 19.45
N LYS A 187 -10.76 12.11 19.30
CA LYS A 187 -11.96 11.91 18.48
C LYS A 187 -11.65 11.69 17.00
N LEU A 188 -10.58 12.29 16.48
CA LEU A 188 -10.18 12.13 15.08
C LEU A 188 -9.55 10.76 14.80
N PHE A 189 -8.54 10.36 15.57
CA PHE A 189 -7.64 9.25 15.23
C PHE A 189 -7.76 8.02 16.13
N VAL A 190 -8.37 8.15 17.31
CA VAL A 190 -8.70 7.03 18.19
C VAL A 190 -10.16 6.62 17.98
N ALA A 191 -11.11 7.53 18.23
CA ALA A 191 -12.53 7.22 18.03
C ALA A 191 -12.93 7.16 16.54
N GLY A 192 -12.27 7.94 15.69
CA GLY A 192 -12.45 7.92 14.23
C GLY A 192 -11.59 6.88 13.49
N ALA A 193 -10.83 6.04 14.20
CA ALA A 193 -9.85 5.12 13.60
C ALA A 193 -10.42 4.25 12.47
N SER A 194 -11.66 3.77 12.62
CA SER A 194 -12.33 2.91 11.63
C SER A 194 -12.70 3.62 10.31
N SER A 195 -12.77 4.96 10.27
CA SER A 195 -12.89 5.71 9.01
C SER A 195 -11.60 5.68 8.17
N PHE A 196 -10.47 5.33 8.78
CA PHE A 196 -9.16 5.23 8.14
C PHE A 196 -8.74 3.77 7.94
N PHE A 197 -8.75 2.98 9.02
CA PHE A 197 -8.28 1.59 9.12
C PHE A 197 -9.41 0.54 9.11
N GLY A 198 -10.65 0.93 8.79
CA GLY A 198 -11.74 -0.02 8.54
C GLY A 198 -12.26 -0.78 9.78
N SER A 199 -12.79 -1.98 9.57
CA SER A 199 -13.42 -2.80 10.62
C SER A 199 -12.42 -3.42 11.61
N SER A 200 -11.17 -3.67 11.21
CA SER A 200 -10.14 -4.31 12.04
C SER A 200 -9.71 -3.48 13.27
N VAL A 201 -10.09 -2.21 13.35
CA VAL A 201 -9.86 -1.34 14.52
C VAL A 201 -11.17 -0.91 15.23
N ARG A 202 -12.33 -1.38 14.74
CA ARG A 202 -13.67 -0.95 15.20
C ARG A 202 -13.97 -1.40 16.64
N GLY A 203 -13.24 -2.38 17.16
CA GLY A 203 -13.41 -2.94 18.52
C GLY A 203 -12.87 -2.08 19.68
N ALA A 204 -11.93 -1.16 19.42
CA ALA A 204 -11.31 -0.35 20.48
C ALA A 204 -12.30 0.57 21.23
N LEU A 205 -13.41 0.93 20.58
CA LEU A 205 -14.32 2.03 20.92
C LEU A 205 -15.08 1.89 22.25
N ALA A 206 -15.09 0.72 22.87
CA ALA A 206 -15.67 0.51 24.20
C ALA A 206 -14.70 0.78 25.36
N SER A 207 -13.40 0.95 25.08
CA SER A 207 -12.35 0.93 26.11
C SER A 207 -11.50 2.20 26.13
N ARG A 208 -11.06 2.61 27.33
CA ARG A 208 -10.03 3.66 27.50
C ARG A 208 -8.61 3.09 27.39
N ILE A 209 -8.44 1.98 26.67
CA ILE A 209 -7.19 1.24 26.54
C ILE A 209 -6.49 1.72 25.27
N TRP A 210 -5.85 2.89 25.35
CA TRP A 210 -5.00 3.40 24.28
C TRP A 210 -3.93 4.35 24.83
N SER A 211 -2.81 4.46 24.10
CA SER A 211 -1.68 5.33 24.45
C SER A 211 -1.19 6.14 23.25
N ILE A 212 -0.55 7.29 23.50
CA ILE A 212 0.17 8.03 22.45
C ILE A 212 1.54 7.36 22.28
N ALA A 213 1.69 6.57 21.22
CA ALA A 213 2.96 5.94 20.86
C ALA A 213 3.93 6.93 20.18
N LYS A 214 3.40 7.87 19.36
CA LYS A 214 4.21 8.88 18.67
C LYS A 214 3.46 10.21 18.54
N ALA A 215 4.19 11.31 18.73
CA ALA A 215 3.72 12.66 18.40
C ALA A 215 4.92 13.55 18.05
N LYS A 216 5.29 13.60 16.77
CA LYS A 216 6.29 14.55 16.22
C LYS A 216 5.59 15.54 15.29
N THR A 217 5.99 16.81 15.30
CA THR A 217 5.47 17.83 14.37
C THR A 217 6.62 18.58 13.71
N PHE A 218 6.51 18.79 12.40
CA PHE A 218 7.57 19.31 11.54
C PHE A 218 7.01 20.48 10.69
N PRO A 219 7.86 21.28 10.01
CA PRO A 219 7.38 22.38 9.16
C PRO A 219 6.55 21.94 7.93
N LYS A 220 6.58 20.64 7.57
CA LYS A 220 5.96 20.08 6.37
C LYS A 220 5.05 18.88 6.61
N ASN A 221 5.04 18.33 7.82
CA ASN A 221 4.33 17.10 8.13
C ASN A 221 4.09 16.98 9.65
N VAL A 222 3.25 16.03 10.05
CA VAL A 222 3.02 15.67 11.45
C VAL A 222 2.83 14.15 11.53
N GLU A 223 3.53 13.54 12.48
CA GLU A 223 3.66 12.09 12.63
C GLU A 223 3.06 11.69 13.97
N LEU A 224 1.86 11.13 13.92
CA LEU A 224 1.06 10.77 15.08
C LEU A 224 0.83 9.26 15.10
N ALA A 225 1.02 8.63 16.25
CA ALA A 225 0.73 7.20 16.40
C ALA A 225 0.06 6.89 17.73
N PHE A 226 -0.91 6.00 17.66
CA PHE A 226 -1.72 5.58 18.80
C PHE A 226 -1.68 4.06 18.90
N GLU A 227 -1.29 3.55 20.07
CA GLU A 227 -1.38 2.13 20.40
C GLU A 227 -2.77 1.86 20.97
N MET A 228 -3.45 0.84 20.46
CA MET A 228 -4.80 0.43 20.88
C MET A 228 -5.04 -1.05 20.55
N PRO A 229 -6.03 -1.73 21.17
CA PRO A 229 -6.42 -3.07 20.74
C PRO A 229 -7.14 -3.03 19.38
N ALA A 230 -6.66 -3.84 18.43
CA ALA A 230 -7.42 -4.19 17.23
C ALA A 230 -8.65 -5.06 17.57
N SER A 231 -9.51 -5.35 16.59
CA SER A 231 -10.76 -6.10 16.79
C SER A 231 -10.57 -7.55 17.25
N ASN A 232 -9.37 -8.10 17.09
CA ASN A 232 -8.95 -9.41 17.62
C ASN A 232 -8.34 -9.34 19.04
N GLY A 233 -8.28 -8.15 19.65
CA GLY A 233 -7.68 -7.91 20.98
C GLY A 233 -6.16 -7.71 20.99
N GLN A 234 -5.47 -7.87 19.85
CA GLN A 234 -4.03 -7.62 19.75
C GLN A 234 -3.73 -6.12 19.93
N LEU A 235 -2.73 -5.77 20.75
CA LEU A 235 -2.24 -4.40 20.80
C LEU A 235 -1.52 -4.05 19.49
N THR A 236 -1.97 -2.98 18.85
CA THR A 236 -1.63 -2.57 17.50
C THR A 236 -1.38 -1.06 17.47
N THR A 237 -0.29 -0.62 16.83
CA THR A 237 -0.01 0.82 16.69
C THR A 237 -0.47 1.34 15.34
N LEU A 238 -1.43 2.25 15.35
CA LEU A 238 -1.94 2.94 14.17
C LEU A 238 -1.14 4.22 13.95
N HIS A 239 -0.42 4.32 12.82
CA HIS A 239 0.40 5.46 12.46
C HIS A 239 -0.26 6.32 11.38
N TYR A 240 -0.25 7.63 11.61
CA TYR A 240 -0.79 8.67 10.75
C TYR A 240 0.33 9.65 10.39
N SER A 241 0.90 9.49 9.20
CA SER A 241 1.77 10.51 8.61
C SER A 241 0.94 11.48 7.79
N ILE A 242 1.00 12.77 8.10
CA ILE A 242 0.11 13.77 7.50
C ILE A 242 0.93 14.92 6.96
N SER A 243 0.90 15.10 5.63
CA SER A 243 1.61 16.17 4.92
C SER A 243 0.67 16.95 3.99
N PRO A 244 1.01 18.17 3.52
CA PRO A 244 0.18 18.94 2.61
C PRO A 244 0.60 18.65 1.16
N ILE A 245 -0.25 17.98 0.39
CA ILE A 245 0.09 17.64 -0.99
C ILE A 245 -0.03 18.84 -1.93
N ARG A 246 1.00 19.03 -2.75
CA ARG A 246 1.05 19.91 -3.91
C ARG A 246 1.82 19.15 -5.00
N GLY A 247 1.45 19.32 -6.26
CA GLY A 247 2.23 18.74 -7.36
C GLY A 247 3.62 19.36 -7.41
N THR A 248 4.68 18.56 -7.60
CA THR A 248 6.04 19.11 -7.66
C THR A 248 6.22 19.94 -8.92
N ALA A 249 6.77 21.16 -8.77
CA ALA A 249 7.03 22.05 -9.88
C ALA A 249 7.93 21.37 -10.94
N GLY A 250 7.48 21.37 -12.19
CA GLY A 250 8.15 20.69 -13.30
C GLY A 250 7.69 19.26 -13.57
N TYR A 251 7.11 18.55 -12.59
CA TYR A 251 6.64 17.18 -12.82
C TYR A 251 5.51 17.15 -13.86
N ARG A 252 5.58 16.17 -14.76
CA ARG A 252 4.55 15.90 -15.78
C ARG A 252 4.09 14.45 -15.67
N PRO A 253 2.78 14.15 -15.61
CA PRO A 253 2.28 12.78 -15.76
C PRO A 253 2.72 12.20 -17.11
N ARG A 254 2.96 10.88 -17.16
CA ARG A 254 3.13 10.12 -18.42
C ARG A 254 2.02 9.09 -18.49
N LYS A 255 1.25 9.07 -19.59
CA LYS A 255 0.29 7.99 -19.87
C LYS A 255 1.02 6.64 -19.89
N ALA A 256 0.37 5.60 -19.38
CA ALA A 256 0.87 4.23 -19.50
C ALA A 256 0.80 3.75 -20.96
N ASP A 257 1.78 2.93 -21.35
CA ASP A 257 1.74 2.12 -22.56
C ASP A 257 1.22 0.75 -22.15
N GLU A 258 0.09 0.31 -22.72
CA GLU A 258 -0.60 -0.92 -22.33
C GLU A 258 0.22 -2.20 -22.58
N ARG A 259 1.27 -2.11 -23.40
CA ARG A 259 2.18 -3.21 -23.72
C ARG A 259 3.28 -3.41 -22.66
N ILE A 260 3.33 -2.55 -21.63
CA ILE A 260 4.37 -2.56 -20.60
C ILE A 260 3.72 -2.58 -19.21
N GLY A 261 4.05 -3.59 -18.42
CA GLY A 261 3.62 -3.69 -17.02
C GLY A 261 4.18 -2.56 -16.16
N TYR A 262 3.34 -1.58 -15.85
CA TYR A 262 3.61 -0.49 -14.91
C TYR A 262 2.55 -0.50 -13.80
N PHE A 263 2.94 -0.16 -12.58
CA PHE A 263 1.99 0.35 -11.58
C PHE A 263 1.41 1.68 -12.09
N THR A 264 0.10 1.88 -11.96
CA THR A 264 -0.57 3.07 -12.51
C THR A 264 -1.55 3.74 -11.56
N THR A 265 -1.62 5.06 -11.68
CA THR A 265 -2.71 5.90 -11.15
C THR A 265 -3.73 6.06 -12.27
N SER A 266 -4.99 5.68 -12.07
CA SER A 266 -6.01 5.71 -13.14
C SER A 266 -7.26 6.50 -12.77
N TYR A 267 -7.96 7.02 -13.79
CA TYR A 267 -9.26 7.66 -13.67
C TYR A 267 -10.07 7.48 -14.97
N SER A 268 -11.39 7.57 -14.86
CA SER A 268 -12.35 7.57 -15.97
C SER A 268 -12.69 9.00 -16.40
N ASP A 269 -12.46 9.31 -17.67
CA ASP A 269 -12.77 10.58 -18.31
C ASP A 269 -14.10 10.48 -19.06
N LEU A 270 -15.20 10.83 -18.37
CA LEU A 270 -16.55 10.84 -18.92
C LEU A 270 -16.83 12.05 -19.85
N GLY A 271 -15.77 12.74 -20.27
CA GLY A 271 -15.74 13.63 -21.43
C GLY A 271 -15.19 12.95 -22.70
N LYS A 272 -14.99 11.63 -22.69
CA LYS A 272 -14.61 10.83 -23.86
C LYS A 272 -15.80 10.07 -24.42
N TYR A 273 -15.84 9.94 -25.74
CA TYR A 273 -16.92 9.28 -26.49
C TYR A 273 -16.64 7.80 -26.79
N LYS A 274 -15.36 7.42 -26.91
CA LYS A 274 -14.95 6.01 -27.07
C LYS A 274 -14.63 5.43 -25.71
N ASP A 275 -15.12 4.21 -25.43
CA ASP A 275 -14.92 3.53 -24.16
C ASP A 275 -13.43 3.29 -23.85
N ASP A 276 -12.65 2.91 -24.86
CA ASP A 276 -11.18 2.74 -24.77
C ASP A 276 -10.46 4.02 -24.29
N ASP A 277 -10.95 5.20 -24.69
CA ASP A 277 -10.38 6.50 -24.30
C ASP A 277 -10.78 6.93 -22.88
N VAL A 278 -11.88 6.40 -22.32
CA VAL A 278 -12.40 6.79 -21.00
C VAL A 278 -11.36 6.50 -19.92
N ARG A 279 -10.77 5.29 -19.88
CA ARG A 279 -9.90 4.88 -18.77
C ARG A 279 -8.45 5.34 -18.95
N THR A 280 -8.20 6.60 -18.62
CA THR A 280 -6.84 7.16 -18.58
C THR A 280 -6.02 6.57 -17.43
N ARG A 281 -4.83 6.07 -17.75
CA ARG A 281 -3.83 5.53 -16.80
C ARG A 281 -2.53 6.32 -16.91
N PHE A 282 -1.96 6.77 -15.79
CA PHE A 282 -0.61 7.34 -15.70
C PHE A 282 0.33 6.36 -15.01
N ILE A 283 1.58 6.25 -15.47
CA ILE A 283 2.58 5.42 -14.78
C ILE A 283 2.99 6.05 -13.45
N ASN A 284 3.12 5.21 -12.42
CA ASN A 284 3.68 5.60 -11.14
C ASN A 284 5.21 5.69 -11.27
N ARG A 285 5.80 6.87 -10.98
CA ARG A 285 7.26 7.07 -11.07
C ARG A 285 7.78 8.21 -10.19
N TRP A 286 9.05 8.12 -9.82
CA TRP A 286 9.80 9.21 -9.18
C TRP A 286 9.91 10.45 -10.08
N HIS A 287 9.89 11.64 -9.48
CA HIS A 287 10.31 12.87 -10.16
C HIS A 287 11.83 12.98 -10.17
N LEU A 288 12.45 12.49 -11.24
CA LEU A 288 13.90 12.48 -11.41
C LEU A 288 14.32 13.30 -12.63
N GLU A 289 15.17 14.31 -12.40
CA GLU A 289 15.73 15.19 -13.42
C GLU A 289 17.25 15.27 -13.29
N LYS A 290 17.97 15.40 -14.41
CA LYS A 290 19.40 15.76 -14.43
C LYS A 290 19.64 17.11 -13.74
N ARG A 291 20.71 17.22 -12.95
CA ARG A 291 21.15 18.49 -12.33
C ARG A 291 21.61 19.51 -13.37
N ASP A 292 22.37 19.05 -14.35
CA ASP A 292 22.61 19.77 -15.60
C ASP A 292 22.03 18.95 -16.78
N PRO A 293 20.99 19.44 -17.48
CA PRO A 293 20.39 18.74 -18.62
C PRO A 293 21.29 18.71 -19.87
N LYS A 294 22.32 19.56 -19.96
CA LYS A 294 23.24 19.64 -21.12
C LYS A 294 24.25 18.48 -21.14
N LEU A 295 24.58 17.92 -19.98
CA LEU A 295 25.55 16.83 -19.88
C LEU A 295 24.90 15.50 -20.31
N THR A 296 25.62 14.69 -21.10
CA THR A 296 25.21 13.32 -21.47
C THR A 296 24.91 12.48 -20.24
N LEU A 297 25.79 12.56 -19.24
CA LEU A 297 25.67 11.94 -17.92
C LEU A 297 25.75 13.03 -16.84
N SER A 298 24.76 13.08 -15.95
CA SER A 298 24.65 14.09 -14.88
C SER A 298 24.12 13.45 -13.60
N PRO A 299 24.55 13.86 -12.39
CA PRO A 299 23.83 13.51 -11.16
C PRO A 299 22.41 14.11 -11.16
N PRO A 300 21.48 13.60 -10.34
CA PRO A 300 20.12 14.14 -10.27
C PRO A 300 20.06 15.51 -9.55
N LYS A 301 18.97 16.27 -9.75
CA LYS A 301 18.64 17.46 -8.93
C LYS A 301 18.32 17.09 -7.48
N LYS A 302 17.60 15.99 -7.29
CA LYS A 302 17.30 15.34 -6.01
C LYS A 302 17.46 13.82 -6.22
N PRO A 303 18.35 13.13 -5.48
CA PRO A 303 18.46 11.68 -5.54
C PRO A 303 17.25 11.00 -4.88
N ILE A 304 17.05 9.73 -5.20
CA ILE A 304 16.12 8.83 -4.53
C ILE A 304 16.89 8.19 -3.37
N THR A 305 16.85 8.82 -2.20
CA THR A 305 17.55 8.34 -1.00
C THR A 305 16.70 7.31 -0.26
N PHE A 306 17.25 6.12 -0.02
CA PHE A 306 16.66 5.06 0.82
C PHE A 306 17.43 4.88 2.13
N TYR A 307 16.69 4.54 3.20
CA TYR A 307 17.25 4.20 4.51
C TYR A 307 16.97 2.72 4.83
N ILE A 308 18.02 1.93 5.03
CA ILE A 308 17.89 0.55 5.55
C ILE A 308 17.60 0.64 7.06
N GLU A 309 16.47 0.07 7.49
CA GLU A 309 16.01 0.07 8.88
C GLU A 309 16.99 -0.69 9.79
N HIS A 310 17.16 -0.21 11.03
CA HIS A 310 18.13 -0.77 11.98
C HIS A 310 17.86 -2.24 12.36
N THR A 311 16.60 -2.68 12.24
CA THR A 311 16.14 -4.09 12.34
C THR A 311 16.90 -5.04 11.39
N THR A 312 17.31 -4.54 10.21
CA THR A 312 17.99 -5.33 9.18
C THR A 312 19.26 -5.98 9.73
N PRO A 313 19.38 -7.32 9.74
CA PRO A 313 20.55 -8.00 10.26
C PRO A 313 21.84 -7.55 9.57
N ALA A 314 22.88 -7.24 10.35
CA ALA A 314 24.14 -6.67 9.84
C ALA A 314 24.76 -7.48 8.67
N ARG A 315 24.65 -8.82 8.73
CA ARG A 315 25.08 -9.75 7.67
C ARG A 315 24.42 -9.53 6.30
N TYR A 316 23.24 -8.91 6.25
CA TYR A 316 22.51 -8.62 5.01
C TYR A 316 22.61 -7.15 4.59
N ARG A 317 22.80 -6.18 5.52
CA ARG A 317 22.81 -4.73 5.23
C ARG A 317 23.68 -4.35 4.03
N TYR A 318 24.88 -4.94 3.91
CA TYR A 318 25.76 -4.70 2.75
C TYR A 318 25.13 -5.17 1.44
N TRP A 319 24.64 -6.41 1.38
CA TRP A 319 24.05 -6.99 0.17
C TRP A 319 22.73 -6.32 -0.24
N VAL A 320 21.89 -5.97 0.73
CA VAL A 320 20.68 -5.15 0.51
C VAL A 320 21.06 -3.81 -0.13
N LYS A 321 22.06 -3.11 0.43
CA LYS A 321 22.58 -1.85 -0.14
C LYS A 321 23.12 -2.03 -1.57
N GLN A 322 23.89 -3.08 -1.85
CA GLN A 322 24.39 -3.32 -3.21
C GLN A 322 23.27 -3.67 -4.20
N GLY A 323 22.25 -4.42 -3.77
CA GLY A 323 21.07 -4.73 -4.57
C GLY A 323 20.32 -3.46 -4.99
N ILE A 324 20.04 -2.57 -4.03
CA ILE A 324 19.38 -1.28 -4.30
C ILE A 324 20.24 -0.39 -5.21
N LEU A 325 21.54 -0.23 -4.91
CA LEU A 325 22.46 0.59 -5.72
C LEU A 325 22.70 0.05 -7.13
N SER A 326 22.47 -1.24 -7.38
CA SER A 326 22.67 -1.84 -8.71
C SER A 326 21.79 -1.19 -9.80
N TRP A 327 20.62 -0.67 -9.41
CA TRP A 327 19.71 0.07 -10.31
C TRP A 327 20.32 1.34 -10.90
N ASN A 328 21.36 1.93 -10.28
CA ASN A 328 22.06 3.08 -10.87
C ASN A 328 22.60 2.77 -12.28
N LYS A 329 22.98 1.51 -12.57
CA LYS A 329 23.40 1.07 -13.91
C LYS A 329 22.31 1.23 -14.98
N ALA A 330 21.03 1.21 -14.59
CA ALA A 330 19.91 1.48 -15.49
C ALA A 330 19.65 2.99 -15.63
N PHE A 331 19.76 3.76 -14.54
CA PHE A 331 19.64 5.23 -14.59
C PHE A 331 20.76 5.89 -15.42
N GLU A 332 21.97 5.34 -15.40
CA GLU A 332 23.07 5.78 -16.25
C GLU A 332 22.75 5.65 -17.75
N LYS A 333 21.92 4.68 -18.16
CA LYS A 333 21.47 4.53 -19.56
C LYS A 333 20.50 5.63 -20.00
N ILE A 334 19.81 6.29 -19.06
CA ILE A 334 19.04 7.52 -19.33
C ILE A 334 19.83 8.80 -18.97
N GLY A 335 21.14 8.66 -18.75
CA GLY A 335 22.06 9.76 -18.49
C GLY A 335 22.03 10.31 -17.06
N ILE A 336 21.49 9.57 -16.09
CA ILE A 336 21.46 9.98 -14.67
C ILE A 336 22.39 9.07 -13.86
N ARG A 337 23.56 9.60 -13.47
CA ARG A 337 24.52 8.92 -12.57
C ARG A 337 24.03 9.08 -11.13
N GLU A 338 24.25 8.07 -10.27
CA GLU A 338 23.96 8.17 -8.82
C GLU A 338 22.53 8.67 -8.55
N ALA A 339 21.56 8.13 -9.29
CA ALA A 339 20.13 8.43 -9.13
C ALA A 339 19.57 7.96 -7.78
N ILE A 340 20.10 6.86 -7.25
CA ILE A 340 19.71 6.25 -5.97
C ILE A 340 20.89 6.32 -4.99
N GLU A 341 20.60 6.80 -3.79
CA GLU A 341 21.51 6.81 -2.64
C GLU A 341 20.97 5.88 -1.54
N VAL A 342 21.86 5.26 -0.75
CA VAL A 342 21.46 4.32 0.30
C VAL A 342 22.24 4.55 1.59
N HIS A 343 21.50 4.83 2.66
CA HIS A 343 21.99 4.89 4.03
C HIS A 343 21.47 3.70 4.86
N TYR A 344 21.93 3.59 6.09
CA TYR A 344 21.44 2.64 7.08
C TYR A 344 21.22 3.39 8.40
N GLN A 345 20.15 3.06 9.10
CA GLN A 345 20.02 3.42 10.51
C GLN A 345 21.03 2.63 11.35
N ASP A 346 21.53 3.24 12.41
CA ASP A 346 22.44 2.60 13.34
C ASP A 346 22.05 2.94 14.79
N ALA A 347 21.39 1.98 15.44
CA ALA A 347 20.98 2.08 16.85
C ALA A 347 22.17 2.20 17.82
N THR A 348 23.38 1.77 17.44
CA THR A 348 24.57 1.85 18.30
C THR A 348 25.18 3.24 18.32
N THR A 349 25.16 3.96 17.18
CA THR A 349 25.66 5.35 17.08
C THR A 349 24.56 6.41 17.11
N GLY A 350 23.29 6.00 17.13
CA GLY A 350 22.12 6.89 17.01
C GLY A 350 21.89 7.45 15.60
N ARG A 351 22.71 7.06 14.61
CA ARG A 351 22.70 7.67 13.28
C ARG A 351 21.40 7.36 12.52
N TYR A 352 20.69 8.41 12.09
CA TYR A 352 19.38 8.36 11.43
C TYR A 352 18.26 7.69 12.25
N MET A 353 18.46 7.49 13.55
CA MET A 353 17.43 6.94 14.47
C MET A 353 16.36 7.97 14.85
N ASP A 354 16.58 9.24 14.50
CA ASP A 354 15.61 10.33 14.57
C ASP A 354 14.54 10.25 13.47
N LEU A 355 14.87 9.63 12.33
CA LEU A 355 14.00 9.42 11.17
C LEU A 355 13.06 8.22 11.41
N ASP A 356 11.78 8.40 11.11
CA ASP A 356 10.76 7.35 11.26
C ASP A 356 10.57 6.55 9.96
N PRO A 357 10.55 5.20 10.00
CA PRO A 357 10.14 4.34 8.87
C PRO A 357 8.64 4.38 8.51
N GLU A 358 7.93 5.41 8.96
CA GLU A 358 6.53 5.69 8.64
C GLU A 358 6.28 7.17 8.26
N ASP A 359 7.32 8.03 8.28
CA ASP A 359 7.22 9.44 7.87
C ASP A 359 7.33 9.53 6.34
N VAL A 360 6.27 10.01 5.70
CA VAL A 360 6.10 10.13 4.23
C VAL A 360 7.10 11.06 3.53
N THR A 361 8.14 11.54 4.23
CA THR A 361 9.26 12.30 3.65
C THR A 361 10.56 11.49 3.51
N TYR A 362 10.61 10.24 4.01
CA TYR A 362 11.78 9.35 3.93
C TYR A 362 11.42 7.94 3.43
N ASN A 363 12.09 7.46 2.38
CA ASN A 363 11.84 6.11 1.86
C ASN A 363 12.65 5.07 2.65
N PHE A 364 12.00 4.04 3.18
CA PHE A 364 12.67 2.98 3.95
C PHE A 364 12.76 1.63 3.25
N VAL A 365 13.73 0.83 3.69
CA VAL A 365 13.80 -0.62 3.44
C VAL A 365 13.82 -1.31 4.80
N ARG A 366 12.68 -1.91 5.14
CA ARG A 366 12.35 -2.52 6.42
C ARG A 366 12.65 -4.02 6.39
N TRP A 367 12.97 -4.58 7.55
CA TRP A 367 13.28 -6.01 7.67
C TRP A 367 12.41 -6.69 8.74
N LEU A 368 11.55 -7.61 8.30
CA LEU A 368 10.65 -8.34 9.19
C LEU A 368 11.17 -9.77 9.44
N ASN A 369 11.25 -10.14 10.72
CA ASN A 369 11.54 -11.50 11.15
C ASN A 369 10.22 -12.21 11.51
N ASN A 370 9.50 -12.68 10.49
CA ASN A 370 8.14 -13.21 10.59
C ASN A 370 7.94 -14.60 9.93
N ASP A 371 9.01 -15.23 9.44
CA ASP A 371 9.01 -16.52 8.72
C ASP A 371 8.17 -16.60 7.43
N VAL A 372 7.67 -15.47 6.93
CA VAL A 372 7.09 -15.38 5.59
C VAL A 372 8.22 -15.35 4.55
N GLY A 373 7.99 -15.94 3.38
CA GLY A 373 8.92 -15.93 2.25
C GLY A 373 8.53 -14.91 1.19
N THR A 374 8.59 -13.60 1.48
CA THR A 374 8.15 -12.54 0.54
C THR A 374 8.99 -11.26 0.55
N ALA A 375 8.82 -10.44 -0.49
CA ALA A 375 9.32 -9.07 -0.59
C ALA A 375 8.23 -8.19 -1.21
N ILE A 376 7.86 -7.10 -0.53
CA ILE A 376 6.77 -6.20 -0.93
C ILE A 376 7.34 -4.80 -1.12
N GLY A 377 7.16 -4.20 -2.30
CA GLY A 377 7.65 -2.85 -2.61
C GLY A 377 6.50 -1.86 -2.87
N PRO A 378 5.72 -1.47 -1.85
CA PRO A 378 4.65 -0.50 -2.01
C PRO A 378 5.23 0.91 -2.22
N SER A 379 4.43 1.80 -2.79
CA SER A 379 4.84 3.20 -2.99
C SER A 379 3.62 4.12 -2.93
N ARG A 380 3.70 5.19 -2.13
CA ARG A 380 2.63 6.19 -2.02
C ARG A 380 2.75 7.21 -3.14
N VAL A 381 1.65 7.45 -3.85
CA VAL A 381 1.63 8.27 -5.06
C VAL A 381 0.68 9.46 -4.97
N ASN A 382 0.99 10.51 -5.72
CA ASN A 382 0.10 11.64 -5.92
C ASN A 382 -1.05 11.23 -6.88
N PRO A 383 -2.31 11.13 -6.41
CA PRO A 383 -3.42 10.57 -7.19
C PRO A 383 -3.92 11.48 -8.33
N TYR A 384 -3.35 12.67 -8.45
CA TYR A 384 -3.56 13.53 -9.63
C TYR A 384 -2.57 13.23 -10.77
N THR A 385 -1.37 12.71 -10.47
CA THR A 385 -0.23 12.76 -11.40
C THR A 385 0.55 11.46 -11.59
N GLY A 386 0.43 10.47 -10.69
CA GLY A 386 1.31 9.29 -10.67
C GLY A 386 2.76 9.61 -10.27
N GLU A 387 2.99 10.73 -9.60
CA GLU A 387 4.29 11.02 -8.97
C GLU A 387 4.43 10.18 -7.70
N ILE A 388 5.47 9.34 -7.61
CA ILE A 388 5.83 8.65 -6.36
C ILE A 388 6.40 9.70 -5.40
N LEU A 389 5.81 9.74 -4.20
CA LEU A 389 6.18 10.64 -3.12
C LEU A 389 7.11 9.94 -2.12
N ASP A 390 6.83 8.66 -1.88
CA ASP A 390 7.32 7.85 -0.76
C ASP A 390 7.25 6.34 -1.11
N ALA A 391 8.09 5.50 -0.48
CA ALA A 391 8.10 4.05 -0.62
C ALA A 391 8.78 3.34 0.59
N ASP A 392 8.01 2.54 1.35
CA ASP A 392 8.52 1.71 2.45
C ASP A 392 8.55 0.24 2.02
N ILE A 393 9.71 -0.22 1.54
CA ILE A 393 9.90 -1.58 1.03
C ILE A 393 10.05 -2.55 2.21
N ILE A 394 9.29 -3.65 2.20
CA ILE A 394 9.41 -4.74 3.17
C ILE A 394 10.18 -5.92 2.57
N LEU A 395 11.22 -6.34 3.28
CA LEU A 395 11.91 -7.61 3.09
C LEU A 395 11.66 -8.52 4.30
N THR A 396 11.29 -9.77 4.07
CA THR A 396 11.06 -10.76 5.14
C THR A 396 12.23 -11.72 5.27
N ASP A 397 12.48 -12.23 6.48
CA ASP A 397 13.64 -13.07 6.75
C ASP A 397 13.50 -14.51 6.20
N GLY A 398 12.27 -15.00 6.02
CA GLY A 398 11.98 -16.27 5.33
C GLY A 398 12.37 -16.24 3.85
N TRP A 399 12.44 -15.07 3.21
CA TRP A 399 12.99 -14.92 1.84
C TRP A 399 14.43 -15.42 1.74
N MET A 400 15.23 -15.24 2.80
CA MET A 400 16.60 -15.78 2.87
C MET A 400 16.62 -17.30 3.09
N ARG A 401 15.65 -17.86 3.85
CA ARG A 401 15.49 -19.31 4.00
C ARG A 401 15.04 -19.95 2.69
N HIS A 402 14.13 -19.33 1.95
CA HIS A 402 13.62 -19.81 0.68
C HIS A 402 14.74 -19.94 -0.37
N TYR A 403 15.54 -18.88 -0.59
CA TYR A 403 16.70 -18.98 -1.50
C TYR A 403 17.76 -19.97 -1.01
N ARG A 404 18.03 -20.03 0.30
CA ARG A 404 18.99 -20.99 0.86
C ARG A 404 18.54 -22.44 0.62
N PHE A 405 17.26 -22.75 0.78
CA PHE A 405 16.69 -24.06 0.42
C PHE A 405 16.75 -24.33 -1.10
N GLN A 406 16.31 -23.37 -1.93
CA GLN A 406 16.34 -23.50 -3.39
C GLN A 406 17.75 -23.81 -3.91
N PHE A 407 18.77 -23.03 -3.51
CA PHE A 407 20.11 -23.17 -4.06
C PHE A 407 20.95 -24.28 -3.41
N GLU A 408 20.80 -24.55 -2.10
CA GLU A 408 21.67 -25.51 -1.42
C GLU A 408 21.10 -26.92 -1.27
N ASP A 409 19.78 -27.11 -1.38
CA ASP A 409 19.14 -28.42 -1.18
C ASP A 409 18.33 -28.84 -2.42
N MET A 410 17.48 -27.95 -2.97
CA MET A 410 16.61 -28.31 -4.10
C MET A 410 17.36 -28.38 -5.45
N LEU A 411 18.13 -27.34 -5.81
CA LEU A 411 18.87 -27.27 -7.08
C LEU A 411 19.89 -28.43 -7.25
N PRO A 412 20.62 -28.88 -6.20
CA PRO A 412 21.40 -30.11 -6.23
C PRO A 412 20.63 -31.36 -6.64
N GLU A 413 19.36 -31.50 -6.24
CA GLU A 413 18.55 -32.68 -6.58
C GLU A 413 17.97 -32.57 -8.00
N VAL A 414 17.44 -31.40 -8.36
CA VAL A 414 16.92 -31.13 -9.72
C VAL A 414 18.03 -31.27 -10.78
N ALA A 415 19.27 -30.87 -10.46
CA ALA A 415 20.41 -31.03 -11.36
C ALA A 415 20.89 -32.49 -11.56
N MET A 416 20.26 -33.46 -10.88
CA MET A 416 20.49 -34.90 -11.05
C MET A 416 19.30 -35.60 -11.74
N GLU A 417 18.22 -34.89 -12.03
CA GLU A 417 17.02 -35.47 -12.63
C GLU A 417 17.30 -35.94 -14.07
N GLY A 418 16.84 -37.16 -14.39
CA GLY A 418 17.04 -37.77 -15.71
C GLY A 418 18.42 -38.40 -15.95
N PHE A 419 19.35 -38.36 -15.00
CA PHE A 419 20.63 -39.08 -15.10
C PHE A 419 20.42 -40.60 -14.98
N SER A 420 21.17 -41.39 -15.76
CA SER A 420 21.18 -42.85 -15.67
C SER A 420 22.10 -43.35 -14.57
N ASP A 421 21.89 -44.58 -14.10
CA ASP A 421 22.75 -45.28 -13.14
C ASP A 421 24.23 -45.24 -13.56
N GLU A 422 24.53 -45.34 -14.85
CA GLU A 422 25.87 -45.21 -15.42
C GLU A 422 26.45 -43.80 -15.20
N THR A 423 25.66 -42.76 -15.47
CA THR A 423 26.04 -41.36 -15.19
C THR A 423 26.24 -41.12 -13.69
N LEU A 424 25.37 -41.67 -12.84
CA LEU A 424 25.50 -41.55 -11.38
C LEU A 424 26.80 -42.19 -10.86
N ASN A 425 27.15 -43.39 -11.36
CA ASN A 425 28.42 -44.04 -11.03
C ASN A 425 29.63 -43.28 -11.58
N TRP A 426 29.56 -42.76 -12.80
CA TRP A 426 30.61 -41.95 -13.41
C TRP A 426 30.91 -40.66 -12.62
N LEU A 427 29.88 -40.05 -12.00
CA LEU A 427 30.01 -38.87 -11.14
C LEU A 427 30.61 -39.19 -9.77
N LEU A 428 30.33 -40.37 -9.19
CA LEU A 428 30.94 -40.82 -7.94
C LEU A 428 32.47 -41.02 -8.08
N GLU A 429 32.93 -41.53 -9.23
CA GLU A 429 34.34 -41.58 -9.59
C GLU A 429 34.94 -40.19 -9.86
N ARG A 430 34.13 -39.22 -10.30
CA ARG A 430 34.56 -37.88 -10.76
C ARG A 430 33.83 -36.76 -10.00
N PRO A 431 34.00 -36.67 -8.66
CA PRO A 431 33.24 -35.76 -7.79
C PRO A 431 33.42 -34.26 -8.10
N GLN A 432 34.43 -33.88 -8.88
CA GLN A 432 34.60 -32.52 -9.41
C GLN A 432 33.54 -32.13 -10.46
N TRP A 433 32.84 -33.11 -11.04
CA TRP A 433 31.74 -32.91 -11.99
C TRP A 433 30.35 -33.09 -11.37
N ASP A 434 30.24 -33.79 -10.24
CA ASP A 434 28.99 -34.03 -9.52
C ASP A 434 28.25 -32.72 -9.16
N PRO A 435 27.05 -32.45 -9.71
CA PRO A 435 26.26 -31.27 -9.40
C PRO A 435 26.02 -31.09 -7.89
N ARG A 436 25.82 -32.17 -7.14
CA ARG A 436 25.56 -32.13 -5.70
C ARG A 436 26.75 -31.54 -4.95
N LEU A 437 27.97 -31.91 -5.33
CA LEU A 437 29.21 -31.39 -4.74
C LEU A 437 29.60 -30.02 -5.28
N ARG A 438 29.29 -29.70 -6.54
CA ARG A 438 29.58 -28.39 -7.16
C ARG A 438 28.67 -27.28 -6.63
N LEU A 439 27.38 -27.57 -6.41
CA LEU A 439 26.38 -26.63 -5.95
C LEU A 439 26.35 -26.49 -4.42
N ALA A 440 26.68 -27.55 -3.66
CA ALA A 440 26.78 -27.47 -2.20
C ALA A 440 27.77 -26.39 -1.73
N ALA A 441 27.46 -25.76 -0.60
CA ALA A 441 28.34 -24.81 0.08
C ALA A 441 29.72 -25.43 0.38
N PRO A 442 30.85 -24.72 0.18
CA PRO A 442 32.19 -25.28 0.26
C PRO A 442 32.48 -26.12 1.52
N ALA A 443 32.02 -25.66 2.69
CA ALA A 443 32.19 -26.37 3.97
C ALA A 443 31.46 -27.73 4.04
N ARG A 444 30.36 -27.92 3.31
CA ARG A 444 29.59 -29.19 3.30
C ARG A 444 30.14 -30.22 2.31
N ARG A 445 30.95 -29.81 1.31
CA ARG A 445 31.41 -30.68 0.20
C ARG A 445 32.19 -31.91 0.66
N ALA A 446 33.03 -31.77 1.69
CA ALA A 446 33.82 -32.88 2.21
C ALA A 446 32.94 -33.96 2.86
N ALA A 447 31.98 -33.55 3.69
CA ALA A 447 31.03 -34.47 4.32
C ALA A 447 30.09 -35.12 3.29
N LEU A 448 29.51 -34.32 2.39
CA LEU A 448 28.62 -34.81 1.33
C LEU A 448 29.33 -35.81 0.40
N ARG A 449 30.64 -35.66 0.15
CA ARG A 449 31.40 -36.63 -0.63
C ARG A 449 31.51 -38.00 0.07
N GLN A 450 31.69 -38.01 1.40
CA GLN A 450 31.75 -39.27 2.16
C GLN A 450 30.37 -39.94 2.22
N ASP A 451 29.32 -39.15 2.47
CA ASP A 451 27.92 -39.59 2.51
C ASP A 451 27.47 -40.23 1.17
N LEU A 452 27.85 -39.63 0.04
CA LEU A 452 27.60 -40.18 -1.29
C LEU A 452 28.36 -41.49 -1.56
N LEU A 453 29.60 -41.60 -1.09
CA LEU A 453 30.42 -42.81 -1.27
C LEU A 453 29.92 -43.98 -0.40
N GLU A 454 29.54 -43.72 0.85
CA GLU A 454 29.01 -44.78 1.73
C GLU A 454 27.60 -45.20 1.30
N THR A 455 26.75 -44.26 0.87
CA THR A 455 25.44 -44.58 0.27
C THR A 455 25.58 -45.50 -0.96
N ALA A 456 26.52 -45.18 -1.86
CA ALA A 456 26.81 -46.01 -3.03
C ALA A 456 27.36 -47.40 -2.65
N ARG A 457 28.21 -47.47 -1.61
CA ARG A 457 28.75 -48.72 -1.07
C ARG A 457 27.64 -49.62 -0.51
N LEU A 458 26.71 -49.06 0.26
CA LEU A 458 25.57 -49.80 0.84
C LEU A 458 24.68 -50.35 -0.28
N ALA A 459 24.31 -49.54 -1.26
CA ALA A 459 23.52 -49.98 -2.42
C ALA A 459 24.20 -51.10 -3.22
N TYR A 460 25.54 -51.04 -3.38
CA TYR A 460 26.31 -52.12 -4.02
C TYR A 460 26.29 -53.42 -3.20
N VAL A 461 26.40 -53.33 -1.86
CA VAL A 461 26.32 -54.50 -0.97
C VAL A 461 24.92 -55.13 -1.00
N GLU A 462 23.85 -54.32 -0.98
CA GLU A 462 22.47 -54.80 -1.09
C GLU A 462 22.23 -55.49 -2.43
N LYS A 463 22.60 -54.87 -3.56
CA LYS A 463 22.54 -55.49 -4.89
C LYS A 463 23.28 -56.82 -4.93
N SER A 464 24.53 -56.84 -4.47
CA SER A 464 25.34 -58.05 -4.39
C SER A 464 24.70 -59.16 -3.52
N SER A 465 23.92 -58.79 -2.49
CA SER A 465 23.17 -59.74 -1.67
C SER A 465 21.91 -60.27 -2.38
N ALA A 466 21.21 -59.40 -3.14
CA ALA A 466 20.03 -59.75 -3.92
C ALA A 466 20.39 -60.67 -5.09
N ASP A 467 21.46 -60.36 -5.83
CA ASP A 467 21.99 -61.18 -6.92
C ASP A 467 22.37 -62.59 -6.43
N ARG A 468 23.06 -62.67 -5.28
CA ARG A 468 23.39 -63.95 -4.62
C ARG A 468 22.15 -64.72 -4.12
N LYS A 469 21.06 -64.03 -3.77
CA LYS A 469 19.79 -64.64 -3.36
C LYS A 469 18.98 -65.16 -4.56
N ALA A 470 18.96 -64.42 -5.67
CA ALA A 470 18.38 -64.87 -6.94
C ALA A 470 19.11 -66.11 -7.47
N ALA A 471 20.44 -66.06 -7.59
CA ALA A 471 21.26 -67.19 -8.04
C ALA A 471 21.06 -68.47 -7.19
N ARG A 472 20.80 -68.32 -5.88
CA ARG A 472 20.52 -69.44 -4.96
C ARG A 472 19.11 -70.03 -5.06
N THR A 473 18.15 -69.34 -5.69
CA THR A 473 16.73 -69.74 -5.65
C THR A 473 16.17 -70.28 -6.97
N GLY A 474 17.02 -70.43 -8.00
CA GLY A 474 16.69 -71.09 -9.27
C GLY A 474 15.68 -70.35 -10.17
N ARG A 475 14.89 -69.44 -9.61
CA ARG A 475 14.13 -68.46 -10.38
C ARG A 475 15.09 -67.45 -11.01
N SER A 476 15.12 -67.43 -12.34
CA SER A 476 15.45 -66.23 -13.09
C SER A 476 14.36 -65.19 -12.85
N GLY A 477 14.38 -64.56 -11.68
CA GLY A 477 13.65 -63.32 -11.45
C GLY A 477 14.15 -62.31 -12.49
N ASP A 478 13.21 -61.70 -13.22
CA ASP A 478 13.49 -60.76 -14.31
C ASP A 478 14.37 -59.62 -13.77
N ALA A 479 15.67 -59.70 -14.06
CA ALA A 479 16.70 -58.83 -13.50
C ALA A 479 16.81 -57.51 -14.29
N SER A 480 15.67 -56.99 -14.77
CA SER A 480 15.50 -55.64 -15.32
C SER A 480 15.61 -54.60 -14.19
N ALA A 481 16.82 -54.50 -13.62
CA ALA A 481 17.17 -53.77 -12.41
C ALA A 481 17.23 -52.23 -12.60
N ILE A 482 16.27 -51.66 -13.33
CA ILE A 482 15.94 -50.21 -13.32
C ILE A 482 14.43 -50.02 -13.07
N ARG A 483 13.90 -50.77 -12.08
CA ARG A 483 12.60 -50.48 -11.46
C ARG A 483 12.67 -50.18 -9.95
N SER A 484 13.63 -50.73 -9.21
CA SER A 484 13.82 -50.43 -7.78
C SER A 484 14.26 -48.98 -7.53
N LEU A 485 15.14 -48.43 -8.38
CA LEU A 485 15.46 -46.99 -8.42
C LEU A 485 14.29 -46.08 -8.86
N LYS A 486 13.10 -46.64 -9.10
CA LYS A 486 11.89 -45.90 -9.49
C LYS A 486 10.69 -46.17 -8.56
N VAL A 487 10.89 -46.83 -7.42
CA VAL A 487 9.83 -47.12 -6.43
C VAL A 487 10.19 -46.59 -5.04
N ASP A 488 11.33 -47.00 -4.46
CA ASP A 488 11.62 -46.69 -3.03
C ASP A 488 12.80 -45.72 -2.80
N GLY A 489 13.69 -45.54 -3.78
CA GLY A 489 14.80 -44.58 -3.72
C GLY A 489 14.48 -43.29 -4.47
N LEU A 490 14.30 -42.17 -3.75
CA LEU A 490 13.96 -40.85 -4.33
C LEU A 490 12.73 -40.89 -5.27
N CYS A 491 11.59 -41.32 -4.73
CA CYS A 491 10.30 -40.88 -5.26
C CYS A 491 10.13 -39.37 -5.01
N SER A 492 10.80 -38.55 -5.84
CA SER A 492 10.76 -37.08 -5.78
C SER A 492 9.37 -36.52 -6.04
N ALA A 493 8.35 -37.33 -6.34
CA ALA A 493 6.95 -36.90 -6.25
C ALA A 493 6.56 -36.43 -4.83
N ALA A 494 7.23 -36.89 -3.76
CA ALA A 494 7.00 -36.34 -2.41
C ALA A 494 7.61 -34.94 -2.23
N LYS A 495 8.83 -34.71 -2.71
CA LYS A 495 9.52 -33.40 -2.65
C LYS A 495 8.98 -32.40 -3.67
N GLY A 496 8.67 -32.89 -4.87
CA GLY A 496 7.96 -32.19 -5.94
C GLY A 496 6.57 -31.79 -5.47
N LYS A 497 5.76 -32.68 -4.89
CA LYS A 497 4.51 -32.26 -4.24
C LYS A 497 4.73 -31.33 -3.06
N ALA A 498 5.82 -31.44 -2.29
CA ALA A 498 6.12 -30.45 -1.24
C ALA A 498 6.47 -29.08 -1.83
N PHE A 499 7.14 -29.02 -2.99
CA PHE A 499 7.39 -27.80 -3.75
C PHE A 499 6.11 -27.25 -4.41
N ASP A 500 5.32 -28.09 -5.06
CA ASP A 500 4.03 -27.75 -5.65
C ASP A 500 3.06 -27.27 -4.57
N VAL A 501 3.03 -27.90 -3.39
CA VAL A 501 2.23 -27.46 -2.23
C VAL A 501 2.82 -26.22 -1.58
N ALA A 502 4.14 -26.01 -1.58
CA ALA A 502 4.73 -24.75 -1.10
C ALA A 502 4.47 -23.58 -2.07
N LEU A 503 4.48 -23.84 -3.38
CA LEU A 503 4.17 -22.87 -4.42
C LEU A 503 2.67 -22.59 -4.51
N MET A 504 1.83 -23.64 -4.42
CA MET A 504 0.39 -23.54 -4.28
C MET A 504 0.02 -22.85 -2.97
N ARG A 505 0.72 -23.11 -1.87
CA ARG A 505 0.53 -22.37 -0.62
C ARG A 505 0.95 -20.92 -0.76
N MET A 506 2.11 -20.61 -1.35
CA MET A 506 2.49 -19.21 -1.63
C MET A 506 1.46 -18.52 -2.54
N TYR A 507 0.90 -19.23 -3.51
CA TYR A 507 -0.11 -18.74 -4.43
C TYR A 507 -1.50 -18.61 -3.77
N LEU A 508 -1.86 -19.49 -2.83
CA LEU A 508 -3.07 -19.41 -2.02
C LEU A 508 -2.95 -18.39 -0.88
N ASP A 509 -1.78 -18.20 -0.29
CA ASP A 509 -1.49 -17.15 0.68
C ASP A 509 -1.54 -15.77 -0.02
N VAL A 510 -1.22 -15.69 -1.32
CA VAL A 510 -1.43 -14.51 -2.17
C VAL A 510 -2.90 -14.36 -2.59
N LEU A 511 -3.55 -15.41 -3.09
CA LEU A 511 -4.97 -15.36 -3.46
C LEU A 511 -5.88 -15.08 -2.27
N ALA A 512 -5.57 -15.59 -1.07
CA ALA A 512 -6.33 -15.31 0.14
C ALA A 512 -6.33 -13.82 0.50
N LEU A 513 -5.30 -13.05 0.10
CA LEU A 513 -5.31 -11.59 0.27
C LEU A 513 -6.29 -10.91 -0.70
N ASP A 514 -6.43 -11.42 -1.92
CA ASP A 514 -7.39 -10.95 -2.93
C ASP A 514 -8.83 -11.42 -2.62
N ASP A 515 -9.00 -12.69 -2.22
CA ASP A 515 -10.27 -13.31 -1.82
C ASP A 515 -10.78 -12.71 -0.50
N GLU A 516 -9.91 -12.40 0.47
CA GLU A 516 -10.28 -11.60 1.64
C GLU A 516 -10.78 -10.19 1.25
N GLU A 517 -10.32 -9.61 0.13
CA GLU A 517 -10.96 -8.39 -0.38
C GLU A 517 -12.30 -8.67 -1.06
N GLU A 518 -12.47 -9.79 -1.79
CA GLU A 518 -13.74 -10.18 -2.43
C GLU A 518 -14.83 -10.51 -1.39
N GLU A 519 -14.55 -11.32 -0.37
CA GLU A 519 -15.50 -11.60 0.72
C GLU A 519 -15.87 -10.30 1.46
N LYS A 520 -14.91 -9.42 1.75
CA LYS A 520 -15.17 -8.09 2.32
C LYS A 520 -15.92 -7.15 1.36
N LYS A 521 -16.12 -7.49 0.08
CA LYS A 521 -17.05 -6.82 -0.84
C LYS A 521 -18.42 -7.51 -0.86
N GLU A 522 -18.46 -8.85 -0.74
CA GLU A 522 -19.69 -9.67 -0.66
C GLU A 522 -20.47 -9.42 0.63
N GLU A 523 -19.84 -9.48 1.81
CA GLU A 523 -20.45 -9.13 3.11
C GLU A 523 -21.11 -7.74 3.05
N LYS A 524 -20.42 -6.76 2.46
CA LYS A 524 -20.93 -5.39 2.29
C LYS A 524 -22.03 -5.24 1.23
N LYS A 525 -22.31 -6.28 0.42
CA LYS A 525 -23.54 -6.40 -0.39
C LYS A 525 -24.65 -7.06 0.42
N GLU A 526 -24.33 -8.03 1.28
CA GLU A 526 -25.28 -8.76 2.13
C GLU A 526 -25.84 -7.85 3.24
N GLU A 527 -25.01 -7.17 4.02
CA GLU A 527 -25.43 -6.12 5.00
C GLU A 527 -26.42 -5.14 4.35
N LYS A 528 -26.09 -4.65 3.15
CA LYS A 528 -26.92 -3.71 2.37
C LYS A 528 -28.16 -4.32 1.71
N LYS A 529 -28.29 -5.65 1.64
CA LYS A 529 -29.55 -6.33 1.30
C LYS A 529 -30.42 -6.49 2.55
N GLU A 530 -29.82 -6.66 3.73
CA GLU A 530 -30.56 -6.84 4.98
C GLU A 530 -31.09 -5.52 5.52
N GLU A 531 -30.27 -4.45 5.56
CA GLU A 531 -30.74 -3.07 5.81
C GLU A 531 -31.96 -2.72 4.94
N LYS A 532 -31.90 -3.08 3.64
CA LYS A 532 -32.99 -2.86 2.66
C LYS A 532 -34.18 -3.82 2.74
N LYS A 533 -34.10 -4.87 3.56
CA LYS A 533 -35.26 -5.70 3.96
C LYS A 533 -35.90 -5.15 5.23
N GLU A 534 -35.11 -4.62 6.15
CA GLU A 534 -35.61 -3.98 7.38
C GLU A 534 -36.28 -2.63 7.08
N GLU A 535 -35.75 -1.81 6.16
CA GLU A 535 -36.44 -0.62 5.60
C GLU A 535 -37.74 -0.94 4.82
N LYS A 536 -38.14 -2.22 4.74
CA LYS A 536 -39.32 -2.70 3.99
C LYS A 536 -40.26 -3.58 4.81
N LYS A 537 -40.16 -3.52 6.15
CA LYS A 537 -41.12 -4.10 7.10
C LYS A 537 -41.73 -3.01 7.98
#